data_AF-A0A7S1HZ12-F1
#
_entry.id   AF-A0A7S1HZ12-F1
#
_cell.length_a   1.000
_cell.length_b   1.000
_cell.length_c   1.000
_cell.angle_alpha   90.00
_cell.angle_beta   90.00
_cell.angle_gamma   90.00
#
_symmetry.space_group_name_H-M   'P 1'
#
loop_
_entity.id
_entity.type
_entity.pdbx_description
1 polymer ?
#
loop_
_entity_poly.entity_id
_entity_poly.type
_entity_poly.pdbx_seq_one_letter_code
_entity_poly.pdbx_strand_id
1 'polypeptide(L)'
;QVGLVARLQHRPSGRTLVVATTHLTCNFLNPDTQVAQASGLLAALERARRVPTEPIVLCGDFNSMPNSGVYRLLASGTLPAQHRDLIPRDPSVAPLFPAGLQHGLDLRSAYGQSQGASLGA
;
A
#
# COMPACT_ATOMS: atom_id res chain seq x y z
N GLN A 1 -14.49 -5.71 3.57
CA GLN A 1 -13.92 -4.49 2.94
C GLN A 1 -13.68 -4.76 1.47
N VAL A 2 -13.74 -3.74 0.60
CA VAL A 2 -13.59 -3.89 -0.87
C VAL A 2 -12.49 -2.95 -1.37
N GLY A 3 -11.71 -3.40 -2.36
CA GLY A 3 -10.81 -2.57 -3.16
C GLY A 3 -11.22 -2.65 -4.63
N LEU A 4 -11.22 -1.51 -5.32
CA LEU A 4 -11.49 -1.43 -6.75
C LEU A 4 -10.18 -1.16 -7.48
N VAL A 5 -9.92 -1.91 -8.54
CA VAL A 5 -8.79 -1.71 -9.45
C VAL A 5 -9.33 -1.62 -10.86
N ALA A 6 -8.99 -0.53 -11.56
CA ALA A 6 -9.41 -0.30 -12.93
C ALA A 6 -8.21 0.12 -13.78
N ARG A 7 -8.17 -0.36 -15.03
CA ARG A 7 -7.24 0.16 -16.03
C ARG A 7 -7.96 1.15 -16.92
N LEU A 8 -7.46 2.36 -16.98
CA LEU A 8 -7.95 3.42 -17.84
C LEU A 8 -7.01 3.57 -19.05
N GLN A 9 -7.58 3.86 -20.22
CA GLN A 9 -6.82 4.18 -21.41
C GLN A 9 -7.14 5.60 -21.85
N HIS A 10 -6.11 6.42 -22.00
CA HIS A 10 -6.24 7.74 -22.59
C HIS A 10 -6.50 7.60 -24.09
N ARG A 11 -7.72 7.96 -24.54
CA ARG A 11 -8.18 7.72 -25.92
C ARG A 11 -7.24 8.30 -26.99
N PRO A 12 -6.79 9.57 -26.91
CA PRO A 12 -5.92 10.14 -27.94
C PRO A 12 -4.52 9.53 -28.04
N SER A 13 -3.89 9.16 -26.90
CA SER A 13 -2.50 8.69 -26.91
C SER A 13 -2.34 7.18 -26.78
N GLY A 14 -3.43 6.44 -26.52
CA GLY A 14 -3.41 5.01 -26.25
C GLY A 14 -2.74 4.59 -24.93
N ARG A 15 -2.15 5.54 -24.17
CA ARG A 15 -1.45 5.30 -22.91
C ARG A 15 -2.41 4.77 -21.85
N THR A 16 -1.94 3.84 -21.03
CA THR A 16 -2.72 3.24 -19.96
C THR A 16 -2.29 3.72 -18.59
N LEU A 17 -3.23 3.70 -17.64
CA LEU A 17 -3.04 4.03 -16.24
C LEU A 17 -3.83 3.03 -15.41
N VAL A 18 -3.21 2.47 -14.37
CA VAL A 18 -3.91 1.64 -13.39
C VAL A 18 -4.33 2.53 -12.23
N VAL A 19 -5.62 2.55 -11.91
CA VAL A 19 -6.18 3.31 -10.80
C VAL A 19 -6.78 2.34 -9.80
N ALA A 20 -6.46 2.53 -8.53
CA ALA A 20 -7.09 1.81 -7.45
C ALA A 20 -7.68 2.75 -6.40
N THR A 21 -8.78 2.32 -5.79
CA THR A 21 -9.36 2.98 -4.62
C THR A 21 -9.83 1.96 -3.60
N THR A 22 -9.68 2.29 -2.32
CA THR A 22 -10.20 1.49 -1.22
C THR A 22 -10.64 2.38 -0.06
N HIS A 23 -11.39 1.80 0.85
CA HIS A 23 -11.62 2.33 2.18
C HIS A 23 -11.26 1.19 3.13
N LEU A 24 -10.17 1.28 3.89
CA LEU A 24 -9.75 0.21 4.81
C LEU A 24 -10.62 0.16 6.07
N THR A 25 -10.54 -0.93 6.83
CA THR A 25 -11.29 -1.05 8.08
C THR A 25 -10.91 0.05 9.07
N CYS A 26 -11.91 0.66 9.71
CA CYS A 26 -11.72 1.63 10.79
C CYS A 26 -11.53 0.98 12.16
N ASN A 27 -11.33 -0.34 12.22
CA ASN A 27 -10.98 -1.01 13.48
C ASN A 27 -9.51 -0.73 13.83
N PHE A 28 -9.28 0.38 14.53
CA PHE A 28 -7.96 0.79 15.01
C PHE A 28 -7.41 -0.14 16.10
N LEU A 29 -8.22 -1.07 16.62
CA LEU A 29 -7.76 -2.08 17.58
C LEU A 29 -6.98 -3.20 16.88
N ASN A 30 -7.26 -3.47 15.61
CA ASN A 30 -6.61 -4.55 14.86
C ASN A 30 -5.89 -3.99 13.62
N PRO A 31 -4.75 -3.30 13.81
CA PRO A 31 -4.01 -2.68 12.71
C PRO A 31 -3.43 -3.71 11.72
N ASP A 32 -3.20 -4.94 12.18
CA ASP A 32 -2.80 -6.09 11.36
C ASP A 32 -3.81 -6.41 10.25
N THR A 33 -5.10 -6.24 10.53
CA THR A 33 -6.19 -6.39 9.55
C THR A 33 -6.13 -5.29 8.50
N GLN A 34 -5.83 -4.04 8.89
CA GLN A 34 -5.64 -2.94 7.95
C GLN A 34 -4.45 -3.21 7.04
N VAL A 35 -3.33 -3.67 7.60
CA VAL A 35 -2.14 -4.06 6.86
C VAL A 35 -2.43 -5.22 5.90
N ALA A 36 -3.18 -6.24 6.33
CA ALA A 36 -3.58 -7.36 5.48
C ALA A 36 -4.42 -6.89 4.27
N GLN A 37 -5.37 -5.99 4.51
CA GLN A 37 -6.20 -5.40 3.44
C GLN A 37 -5.36 -4.56 2.47
N ALA A 38 -4.43 -3.75 2.98
CA ALA A 38 -3.49 -2.98 2.16
C ALA A 38 -2.58 -3.90 1.32
N SER A 39 -2.03 -4.95 1.93
CA SER A 39 -1.21 -5.96 1.24
C SER A 39 -1.97 -6.66 0.12
N GLY A 40 -3.24 -7.03 0.36
CA GLY A 40 -4.09 -7.63 -0.68
C GLY A 40 -4.34 -6.68 -1.86
N LEU A 41 -4.56 -5.39 -1.59
CA LEU A 41 -4.73 -4.36 -2.62
C LEU A 41 -3.44 -4.15 -3.44
N LEU A 42 -2.28 -4.10 -2.78
CA LEU A 42 -0.98 -3.97 -3.44
C LEU A 42 -0.69 -5.16 -4.36
N ALA A 43 -0.97 -6.39 -3.90
CA ALA A 43 -0.84 -7.58 -4.73
C ALA A 43 -1.83 -7.57 -5.92
N ALA A 44 -3.03 -7.00 -5.75
CA ALA A 44 -3.98 -6.84 -6.85
C ALA A 44 -3.51 -5.78 -7.86
N LEU A 45 -2.91 -4.69 -7.39
CA LEU A 45 -2.28 -3.67 -8.24
C LEU A 45 -1.12 -4.25 -9.05
N GLU A 46 -0.21 -5.00 -8.42
CA GLU A 46 0.90 -5.66 -9.12
C GLU A 46 0.40 -6.60 -10.23
N ARG A 47 -0.62 -7.41 -9.94
CA ARG A 47 -1.28 -8.28 -10.93
C ARG A 47 -2.01 -7.50 -12.03
N ALA A 48 -2.54 -6.32 -11.70
CA ALA A 48 -3.22 -5.48 -12.67
C ALA A 48 -2.24 -4.73 -13.59
N ARG A 49 -0.96 -4.56 -13.24
CA ARG A 49 0.01 -3.98 -14.17
C ARG A 49 0.31 -4.95 -15.30
N ARG A 50 0.41 -4.43 -16.53
CA ARG A 50 0.91 -5.21 -17.68
C ARG A 50 2.42 -5.10 -17.84
N VAL A 51 2.98 -3.95 -17.48
CA VAL A 51 4.41 -3.68 -17.59
C VAL A 51 4.93 -2.95 -16.33
N PRO A 52 6.20 -3.14 -15.94
CA PRO A 52 6.79 -2.49 -14.76
C PRO A 52 6.87 -0.97 -14.80
N THR A 53 6.57 -0.33 -15.94
CA THR A 53 6.55 1.12 -16.13
C THR A 53 5.14 1.70 -16.23
N GLU A 54 4.10 0.86 -16.15
CA GLU A 54 2.72 1.32 -16.25
C GLU A 54 2.38 2.16 -15.00
N PRO A 55 1.93 3.41 -15.16
CA PRO A 55 1.69 4.30 -14.03
C PRO A 55 0.53 3.79 -13.16
N ILE A 56 0.65 4.04 -11.86
CA ILE A 56 -0.37 3.71 -10.85
C ILE A 56 -0.81 4.99 -10.15
N VAL A 57 -2.12 5.12 -9.96
CA VAL A 57 -2.71 6.05 -8.99
C VAL A 57 -3.47 5.21 -7.95
N LEU A 58 -3.02 5.26 -6.70
CA LEU A 58 -3.70 4.65 -5.58
C LEU A 58 -4.30 5.76 -4.71
N CYS A 59 -5.62 5.71 -4.55
CA CYS A 59 -6.38 6.61 -3.70
C CYS A 59 -7.11 5.81 -2.63
N GLY A 60 -7.67 6.51 -1.63
CA GLY A 60 -8.56 5.88 -0.67
C GLY A 60 -8.50 6.51 0.70
N ASP A 61 -9.40 6.02 1.56
CA ASP A 61 -9.32 6.24 3.00
C ASP A 61 -8.66 5.01 3.64
N PHE A 62 -7.43 5.19 4.10
CA PHE A 62 -6.66 4.11 4.71
C PHE A 62 -6.93 3.96 6.22
N ASN A 63 -7.70 4.86 6.84
CA ASN A 63 -7.89 4.91 8.29
C ASN A 63 -6.56 4.78 9.07
N SER A 64 -5.51 5.40 8.54
CA SER A 64 -4.12 5.18 8.95
C SER A 64 -3.34 6.48 8.99
N MET A 65 -2.59 6.68 10.07
CA MET A 65 -1.73 7.84 10.26
C MET A 65 -0.37 7.65 9.57
N PRO A 66 0.41 8.72 9.31
CA PRO A 66 1.73 8.60 8.68
C PRO A 66 2.75 7.72 9.41
N ASN A 67 2.56 7.47 10.71
CA ASN A 67 3.39 6.59 11.53
C ASN A 67 2.83 5.14 11.63
N SER A 68 1.85 4.78 10.81
CA SER A 68 1.28 3.44 10.74
C SER A 68 2.08 2.49 9.85
N GLY A 69 1.89 1.20 10.06
CA GLY A 69 2.44 0.13 9.24
C GLY A 69 1.86 0.12 7.82
N VAL A 70 0.58 0.51 7.66
CA VAL A 70 -0.04 0.71 6.35
C VAL A 70 0.70 1.79 5.57
N TYR A 71 0.89 2.97 6.17
CA TYR A 71 1.59 4.07 5.50
C TYR A 71 3.03 3.69 5.17
N ARG A 72 3.75 3.06 6.11
CA ARG A 72 5.12 2.59 5.89
C ARG A 72 5.20 1.58 4.75
N LEU A 73 4.30 0.59 4.72
CA LEU A 73 4.24 -0.41 3.66
C LEU A 73 4.04 0.28 2.30
N LEU A 74 3.02 1.14 2.19
CA LEU A 74 2.73 1.88 0.95
C LEU A 74 3.88 2.77 0.49
N ALA A 75 4.54 3.50 1.40
CA ALA A 75 5.55 4.50 1.05
C ALA A 75 6.96 3.93 0.85
N SER A 76 7.32 2.85 1.55
CA SER A 76 8.67 2.28 1.52
C SER A 76 8.76 0.92 0.82
N GLY A 77 7.62 0.32 0.46
CA GLY A 77 7.56 -1.00 -0.15
C GLY A 77 7.83 -2.15 0.82
N THR A 78 8.13 -1.88 2.09
CA THR A 78 8.48 -2.91 3.08
C THR A 78 7.88 -2.63 4.44
N LEU A 79 7.54 -3.69 5.17
CA LEU A 79 7.13 -3.64 6.56
C LEU A 79 7.77 -4.81 7.32
N PRO A 80 8.72 -4.56 8.24
CA PRO A 80 9.41 -5.64 8.95
C PRO A 80 8.47 -6.39 9.90
N ALA A 81 8.71 -7.68 10.10
CA ALA A 81 7.88 -8.55 10.95
C ALA A 81 7.71 -8.02 12.38
N GLN A 82 8.70 -7.29 12.90
CA GLN A 82 8.72 -6.73 14.25
C GLN A 82 7.92 -5.42 14.37
N HIS A 83 7.33 -4.93 13.29
CA HIS A 83 6.54 -3.72 13.33
C HIS A 83 5.31 -3.90 14.23
N ARG A 84 5.06 -2.95 15.13
CA ARG A 84 3.98 -3.04 16.14
C ARG A 84 2.60 -3.32 15.53
N ASP A 85 2.33 -2.79 14.33
CA ASP A 85 1.06 -2.97 13.62
C ASP A 85 0.89 -4.37 13.00
N LEU A 86 1.93 -5.23 13.05
CA LEU A 86 1.86 -6.65 12.67
C LEU A 86 1.74 -7.59 13.88
N ILE A 87 1.91 -7.07 15.10
CA ILE A 87 1.87 -7.86 16.33
C ILE A 87 0.41 -7.90 16.80
N PRO A 88 -0.22 -9.09 16.89
CA PRO A 88 -1.57 -9.21 17.40
C PRO A 88 -1.67 -8.71 18.84
N ARG A 89 -2.80 -8.11 19.19
CA ARG A 89 -3.05 -7.66 20.57
C ARG A 89 -3.18 -8.82 21.55
N ASP A 90 -3.78 -9.91 21.09
CA ASP A 90 -3.90 -11.14 21.85
C ASP A 90 -2.65 -12.00 21.61
N PRO A 91 -1.79 -12.23 22.63
CA PRO A 91 -0.58 -13.03 22.48
C PRO A 91 -0.83 -14.51 22.11
N SER A 92 -2.07 -15.00 22.27
CA SER A 92 -2.46 -16.35 21.84
C SER A 92 -2.67 -16.45 20.33
N VAL A 93 -2.80 -15.32 19.63
CA VAL A 93 -2.97 -15.26 18.18
C VAL A 93 -1.61 -15.16 17.51
N ALA A 94 -1.35 -16.06 16.57
CA ALA A 94 -0.14 -16.01 15.75
C ALA A 94 -0.15 -14.78 14.81
N PRO A 95 1.00 -14.12 14.57
CA PRO A 95 1.08 -13.03 13.61
C PRO A 95 0.68 -13.47 12.20
N LEU A 96 -0.12 -12.64 11.51
CA LEU A 96 -0.51 -12.88 10.11
C LEU A 96 0.69 -12.89 9.16
N PHE A 97 1.74 -12.13 9.48
CA PHE A 97 2.90 -11.90 8.62
C PHE A 97 4.21 -12.11 9.40
N PRO A 98 4.56 -13.36 9.76
CA PRO A 98 5.73 -13.65 10.59
C PRO A 98 7.08 -13.30 9.92
N ALA A 99 7.10 -13.19 8.59
CA ALA A 99 8.27 -12.76 7.82
C ALA A 99 8.25 -11.26 7.46
N GLY A 100 7.20 -10.52 7.85
CA GLY A 100 6.95 -9.17 7.37
C GLY A 100 6.36 -9.16 5.96
N LEU A 101 6.37 -7.98 5.33
CA LEU A 101 5.77 -7.73 4.02
C LEU A 101 6.71 -6.94 3.12
N GLN A 102 6.62 -7.21 1.82
CA GLN A 102 7.31 -6.48 0.78
C GLN A 102 6.47 -6.44 -0.51
N HIS A 103 6.55 -5.34 -1.26
CA HIS A 103 6.02 -5.21 -2.62
C HIS A 103 7.00 -4.47 -3.55
N GLY A 104 6.82 -4.64 -4.87
CA GLY A 104 7.69 -4.07 -5.91
C GLY A 104 7.22 -2.73 -6.50
N LEU A 105 6.11 -2.17 -5.99
CA LEU A 105 5.60 -0.87 -6.45
C LEU A 105 6.39 0.32 -5.87
N ASP A 106 6.82 1.26 -6.72
CA ASP A 106 7.39 2.56 -6.30
C ASP A 106 6.25 3.57 -6.13
N LEU A 107 5.61 3.55 -4.96
CA LEU A 107 4.52 4.44 -4.62
C LEU A 107 5.02 5.58 -3.74
N ARG A 108 4.49 6.79 -4.00
CA ARG A 108 4.76 7.98 -3.19
C ARG A 108 3.45 8.69 -2.89
N SER A 109 3.34 9.23 -1.68
CA SER A 109 2.20 10.07 -1.33
C SER A 109 2.32 11.40 -2.07
N ALA A 110 1.33 11.72 -2.91
CA ALA A 110 1.27 13.01 -3.61
C ALA A 110 1.17 14.23 -2.66
N TYR A 111 0.71 14.00 -1.44
CA TYR A 111 0.62 15.00 -0.36
C TYR A 111 1.72 14.83 0.70
N GLY A 112 2.63 13.85 0.51
CA GLY A 112 3.76 13.64 1.40
C GLY A 112 4.78 14.77 1.23
N GLN A 113 5.32 15.25 2.35
CA GLN A 113 6.47 16.16 2.29
C GLN A 113 7.62 15.45 1.58
N SER A 114 8.11 16.03 0.49
CA SER A 114 9.28 15.48 -0.21
C SER A 114 10.50 15.68 0.68
N GLN A 115 11.13 14.59 1.12
CA GLN A 115 12.56 14.69 1.43
C GLN A 115 13.25 14.96 0.11
N GLY A 116 13.80 16.18 -0.03
CA GLY A 116 14.52 16.61 -1.22
C GLY A 116 15.55 15.55 -1.59
N ALA A 117 15.51 15.11 -2.84
CA ALA A 117 16.57 14.28 -3.39
C ALA A 117 17.89 15.02 -3.17
N SER A 118 18.78 14.47 -2.32
CA SER A 118 20.17 14.91 -2.30
C SER A 118 20.71 14.62 -3.69
N LEU A 119 20.94 15.67 -4.47
CA LEU A 119 21.76 15.61 -5.67
C LEU A 119 23.12 15.07 -5.23
N GLY A 120 23.44 13.85 -5.65
CA GLY A 120 24.76 13.27 -5.46
C GLY A 120 25.80 14.23 -6.04
N ALA A 121 26.81 14.53 -5.24
CA ALA A 121 28.09 15.06 -5.71
C ALA A 121 28.94 13.90 -6.25
#